data_AF-A0A368F2J0-F1
#
_entry.id   AF-A0A368F2J0-F1
#
_cell.length_a   1.000
_cell.length_b   1.000
_cell.length_c   1.000
_cell.angle_alpha   90.00
_cell.angle_beta   90.00
_cell.angle_gamma   90.00
#
_symmetry.space_group_name_H-M   'P 1'
#
loop_
_entity.id
_entity.type
_entity.pdbx_description
1 polymer ?
#
loop_
_entity_poly.entity_id
_entity_poly.type
_entity_poly.pdbx_seq_one_letter_code
_entity_poly.pdbx_strand_id
1 'polypeptide(L)'
;MRPQFSFPTRGQTVTSVNVGLDDDILVGTTHGLLLFDGAGRFLREIPIAPEEHKGRVMVSTCAVCRESGLVIAGVVDAKTNKAQLAISRYKGSFVFYIDSHGARLRRPCGICVGSGTRAGQCLIVDHASNSVRMYKFK
;
A
#
# COMPACT_ATOMS: atom_id res chain seq x y z
N MET A 1 -16.31 -24.53 -6.14
CA MET A 1 -16.11 -23.16 -6.68
C MET A 1 -14.67 -23.04 -7.12
N ARG A 2 -14.38 -22.52 -8.33
CA ARG A 2 -13.01 -22.30 -8.82
C ARG A 2 -12.74 -20.79 -8.90
N PRO A 3 -11.50 -20.33 -8.71
CA PRO A 3 -11.15 -18.93 -8.97
C PRO A 3 -11.54 -18.55 -10.40
N GLN A 4 -12.15 -17.38 -10.58
CA GLN A 4 -12.42 -16.83 -11.93
C GLN A 4 -11.12 -16.47 -12.65
N PHE A 5 -10.06 -16.19 -11.89
CA PHE A 5 -8.77 -15.76 -12.39
C PHE A 5 -7.65 -16.15 -11.40
N SER A 6 -6.44 -16.40 -11.90
CA SER A 6 -5.26 -16.73 -11.10
C SER A 6 -3.99 -16.42 -11.90
N PHE A 7 -3.02 -15.75 -11.27
CA PHE A 7 -1.75 -15.38 -11.89
C PHE A 7 -0.60 -15.39 -10.86
N PRO A 8 0.65 -15.66 -11.29
CA PRO A 8 1.80 -15.70 -10.40
C PRO A 8 2.34 -14.30 -10.09
N THR A 9 2.72 -14.07 -8.82
CA THR A 9 3.29 -12.80 -8.33
C THR A 9 4.81 -12.78 -8.39
N ARG A 10 5.37 -13.25 -9.52
CA ARG A 10 6.82 -13.27 -9.81
C ARG A 10 7.69 -13.88 -8.70
N GLY A 11 7.16 -14.89 -7.98
CA GLY A 11 7.86 -15.56 -6.89
C GLY A 11 7.92 -14.79 -5.56
N GLN A 12 7.22 -13.66 -5.46
CA GLN A 12 7.15 -12.87 -4.23
C GLN A 12 5.95 -13.29 -3.37
N THR A 13 6.15 -13.41 -2.06
CA THR A 13 5.07 -13.65 -1.11
C THR A 13 4.10 -12.48 -1.10
N VAL A 14 2.83 -12.78 -1.39
CA VAL A 14 1.73 -11.81 -1.37
C VAL A 14 1.30 -11.56 0.08
N THR A 15 1.13 -10.29 0.41
CA THR A 15 0.76 -9.82 1.75
C THR A 15 -0.56 -9.05 1.74
N SER A 16 -0.91 -8.41 0.62
CA SER A 16 -2.18 -7.69 0.46
C SER A 16 -2.58 -7.54 -1.00
N VAL A 17 -3.87 -7.28 -1.25
CA VAL A 17 -4.42 -7.02 -2.58
C VAL A 17 -5.43 -5.87 -2.50
N ASN A 18 -5.52 -5.05 -3.54
CA ASN A 18 -6.58 -4.06 -3.70
C ASN A 18 -6.91 -3.85 -5.18
N VAL A 19 -8.12 -3.37 -5.46
CA VAL A 19 -8.49 -2.92 -6.81
C VAL A 19 -7.89 -1.53 -7.02
N GLY A 20 -7.23 -1.36 -8.17
CA GLY A 20 -6.60 -0.11 -8.57
C GLY A 20 -7.56 0.88 -9.23
N LEU A 21 -6.95 1.80 -9.97
CA LEU A 21 -7.64 2.58 -10.98
C LEU A 21 -7.81 1.70 -12.22
N ASP A 22 -8.82 1.97 -13.04
CA ASP A 22 -9.02 1.30 -14.34
C ASP A 22 -9.11 -0.24 -14.25
N ASP A 23 -9.66 -0.77 -13.14
CA ASP A 23 -9.78 -2.21 -12.83
C ASP A 23 -8.46 -2.99 -12.79
N ASP A 24 -7.35 -2.29 -12.62
CA ASP A 24 -6.06 -2.89 -12.29
C ASP A 24 -6.11 -3.59 -10.91
N ILE A 25 -5.09 -4.40 -10.65
CA ILE A 25 -4.91 -5.13 -9.40
C ILE A 25 -3.59 -4.67 -8.76
N LEU A 26 -3.68 -4.05 -7.57
CA LEU A 26 -2.52 -3.81 -6.73
C LEU A 26 -2.24 -5.03 -5.87
N VAL A 27 -0.98 -5.43 -5.84
CA VAL A 27 -0.52 -6.55 -5.03
C VAL A 27 0.64 -6.07 -4.17
N GLY A 28 0.40 -5.96 -2.86
CA GLY A 28 1.45 -5.79 -1.89
C GLY A 28 2.20 -7.10 -1.67
N THR A 29 3.52 -7.02 -1.59
CA THR A 29 4.39 -8.18 -1.39
C THR A 29 5.42 -7.91 -0.29
N THR A 30 6.20 -8.93 0.04
CA THR A 30 7.39 -8.80 0.89
C THR A 30 8.53 -7.98 0.28
N HIS A 31 8.42 -7.59 -0.99
CA HIS A 31 9.47 -6.88 -1.73
C HIS A 31 9.05 -5.52 -2.29
N GLY A 32 7.73 -5.24 -2.39
CA GLY A 32 7.25 -3.97 -2.88
C GLY A 32 5.76 -3.98 -3.23
N LEU A 33 5.36 -3.03 -4.06
CA LEU A 33 3.99 -2.90 -4.57
C LEU A 33 3.98 -3.13 -6.07
N LEU A 34 3.29 -4.18 -6.49
CA LEU A 34 3.18 -4.56 -7.89
C LEU A 34 1.81 -4.13 -8.43
N LEU A 35 1.79 -3.71 -9.70
CA LEU A 35 0.58 -3.38 -10.42
C LEU A 35 0.39 -4.37 -11.57
N PHE A 36 -0.81 -4.92 -11.67
CA PHE A 36 -1.24 -5.79 -12.76
C PHE A 36 -2.50 -5.21 -13.39
N ASP A 37 -2.77 -5.52 -14.65
CA ASP A 37 -4.06 -5.19 -15.25
C ASP A 37 -5.18 -6.13 -14.74
N GLY A 38 -6.42 -5.87 -15.16
CA GLY A 38 -7.57 -6.73 -14.81
C GLY A 38 -7.49 -8.17 -15.34
N ALA A 39 -6.54 -8.47 -16.25
CA ALA A 39 -6.23 -9.81 -16.73
C ALA A 39 -4.99 -10.42 -16.01
N GLY A 40 -4.51 -9.76 -14.94
CA GLY A 40 -3.34 -10.05 -14.13
C GLY A 40 -2.03 -10.20 -14.90
N ARG A 41 -1.87 -9.45 -16.01
CA ARG A 41 -0.57 -9.23 -16.62
C ARG A 41 0.17 -8.16 -15.83
N PHE A 42 1.43 -8.43 -15.50
CA PHE A 42 2.27 -7.49 -14.78
C PHE A 42 2.49 -6.23 -15.63
N LEU A 43 2.19 -5.06 -15.06
CA LEU A 43 2.40 -3.77 -15.71
C LEU A 43 3.71 -3.14 -15.24
N ARG A 44 3.86 -2.93 -13.93
CA ARG A 44 5.05 -2.30 -13.32
C ARG A 44 5.01 -2.39 -11.81
N GLU A 45 6.09 -1.95 -11.18
CA GLU A 45 6.13 -1.67 -9.74
C GLU A 45 5.71 -0.22 -9.47
N ILE A 46 5.03 0.01 -8.34
CA ILE A 46 4.74 1.34 -7.83
C ILE A 46 5.80 1.67 -6.78
N PRO A 47 6.59 2.75 -6.95
CA PRO A 47 7.59 3.14 -5.98
C PRO A 47 6.93 3.46 -4.64
N ILE A 48 7.36 2.81 -3.56
CA ILE A 48 6.86 3.00 -2.19
C ILE A 48 7.92 3.54 -1.23
N ALA A 49 9.05 3.97 -1.79
CA ALA A 49 10.16 4.61 -1.10
C ALA A 49 10.86 5.61 -2.05
N PRO A 50 11.65 6.56 -1.52
CA PRO A 50 12.56 7.39 -2.33
C PRO A 50 13.55 6.54 -3.13
N GLU A 51 14.02 7.04 -4.28
CA GLU A 51 14.97 6.31 -5.14
C GLU A 51 16.30 6.00 -4.44
N GLU A 52 16.74 6.89 -3.54
CA GLU A 52 17.94 6.71 -2.72
C GLU A 52 17.78 5.66 -1.60
N HIS A 53 16.58 5.15 -1.36
CA HIS A 53 16.33 4.15 -0.32
C HIS A 53 16.88 2.77 -0.73
N LYS A 54 17.99 2.36 -0.11
CA LYS A 54 18.69 1.09 -0.43
C LYS A 54 18.16 -0.14 0.31
N GLY A 55 16.96 -0.08 0.87
CA GLY A 55 16.35 -1.14 1.68
C GLY A 55 15.21 -1.86 0.97
N ARG A 56 14.94 -3.11 1.38
CA ARG A 56 13.69 -3.78 1.01
C ARG A 56 12.56 -3.24 1.87
N VAL A 57 11.46 -2.91 1.23
CA VAL A 57 10.27 -2.43 1.92
C VAL A 57 9.12 -3.38 1.62
N MET A 58 8.63 -4.03 2.67
CA MET A 58 7.45 -4.89 2.59
C MET A 58 6.20 -4.03 2.61
N VAL A 59 5.23 -4.35 1.76
CA VAL A 59 3.91 -3.70 1.75
C VAL A 59 2.94 -4.59 2.51
N SER A 60 2.49 -4.21 3.69
CA SER A 60 1.59 -5.05 4.50
C SER A 60 0.11 -4.83 4.18
N THR A 61 -0.25 -3.67 3.64
CA THR A 61 -1.60 -3.35 3.19
C THR A 61 -1.54 -2.20 2.18
N CYS A 62 -2.47 -2.11 1.24
CA CYS A 62 -2.53 -1.01 0.29
C CYS A 62 -3.97 -0.64 -0.08
N ALA A 63 -4.18 0.59 -0.52
CA ALA A 63 -5.42 1.08 -1.12
C ALA A 63 -5.15 2.28 -2.03
N VAL A 64 -6.14 2.64 -2.83
CA VAL A 64 -6.08 3.75 -3.77
C VAL A 64 -7.17 4.77 -3.46
N CYS A 65 -6.79 6.05 -3.43
CA CYS A 65 -7.73 7.16 -3.45
C CYS A 65 -8.10 7.47 -4.89
N ARG A 66 -9.31 7.08 -5.30
CA ARG A 66 -9.80 7.30 -6.68
C ARG A 66 -9.84 8.77 -7.07
N GLU A 67 -10.16 9.66 -6.14
CA GLU A 67 -10.29 11.10 -6.40
C GLU A 67 -8.94 11.79 -6.67
N SER A 68 -7.86 11.37 -6.00
CA SER A 68 -6.54 12.00 -6.13
C SER A 68 -5.53 11.19 -6.95
N GLY A 69 -5.84 9.93 -7.24
CA GLY A 69 -4.90 8.98 -7.82
C GLY A 69 -3.70 8.70 -6.92
N LEU A 70 -3.84 8.87 -5.60
CA LEU A 70 -2.80 8.51 -4.65
C LEU A 70 -2.97 7.05 -4.20
N VAL A 71 -1.84 6.37 -4.07
CA VAL A 71 -1.71 5.05 -3.48
C VAL A 71 -1.24 5.23 -2.04
N ILE A 72 -1.93 4.59 -1.11
CA ILE A 72 -1.62 4.58 0.30
C ILE A 72 -1.26 3.17 0.69
N ALA A 73 -0.01 2.96 1.08
CA ALA A 73 0.52 1.65 1.44
C ALA A 73 1.01 1.66 2.89
N GLY A 74 0.52 0.73 3.71
CA GLY A 74 1.19 0.38 4.95
C GLY A 74 2.46 -0.37 4.61
N VAL A 75 3.61 0.16 5.03
CA VAL A 75 4.92 -0.39 4.68
C VAL A 75 5.75 -0.68 5.92
N VAL A 76 6.62 -1.67 5.83
CA VAL A 76 7.62 -2.00 6.86
C VAL A 76 8.98 -2.13 6.18
N ASP A 77 9.92 -1.27 6.60
CA ASP A 77 11.32 -1.37 6.19
C ASP A 77 11.96 -2.61 6.83
N ALA A 78 12.46 -3.54 6.01
CA ALA A 78 13.02 -4.80 6.49
C ALA A 78 14.31 -4.64 7.30
N LYS A 79 15.07 -3.55 7.07
CA LYS A 79 16.33 -3.27 7.77
C LYS A 79 16.09 -2.61 9.11
N THR A 80 15.19 -1.62 9.15
CA THR A 80 14.93 -0.83 10.37
C THR A 80 13.75 -1.33 11.19
N ASN A 81 12.95 -2.25 10.63
CA ASN A 81 11.68 -2.71 11.18
C ASN A 81 10.70 -1.55 11.46
N LYS A 82 10.87 -0.42 10.76
CA LYS A 82 10.04 0.77 10.93
C LYS A 82 8.79 0.62 10.07
N ALA A 83 7.61 0.69 10.70
CA ALA A 83 6.33 0.68 10.02
C ALA A 83 5.78 2.10 9.82
N GLN A 84 5.34 2.43 8.61
CA GLN A 84 4.84 3.76 8.22
C GLN A 84 3.77 3.65 7.13
N LEU A 85 3.15 4.77 6.73
CA LEU A 85 2.38 4.83 5.48
C LEU A 85 3.26 5.46 4.40
N ALA A 86 3.41 4.79 3.26
CA ALA A 86 3.96 5.35 2.05
C ALA A 86 2.85 5.93 1.17
N ILE A 87 3.04 7.15 0.70
CA ILE A 87 2.15 7.83 -0.23
C ILE A 87 2.86 7.94 -1.57
N SER A 88 2.23 7.40 -2.61
CA SER A 88 2.78 7.37 -3.97
C SER A 88 1.73 7.81 -4.98
N ARG A 89 2.15 8.35 -6.13
CA ARG A 89 1.23 8.61 -7.24
C ARG A 89 0.97 7.32 -7.98
N TYR A 90 -0.29 7.06 -8.33
CA TYR A 90 -0.68 5.85 -9.04
C TYR A 90 0.17 5.65 -10.28
N LYS A 91 0.23 6.64 -11.18
CA LYS A 91 1.04 6.64 -12.42
C LYS A 91 2.44 7.27 -12.25
N GLY A 92 2.95 7.43 -11.03
CA GLY A 92 4.15 8.24 -10.81
C GLY A 92 5.03 7.75 -9.68
N SER A 93 5.79 8.70 -9.11
CA SER A 93 6.79 8.45 -8.10
C SER A 93 6.19 8.30 -6.70
N PHE A 94 7.05 7.85 -5.77
CA PHE A 94 6.88 8.11 -4.35
C PHE A 94 6.70 9.61 -4.09
N VAL A 95 5.90 9.96 -3.08
CA VAL A 95 5.64 11.34 -2.67
C VAL A 95 6.23 11.61 -1.28
N PHE A 96 5.74 10.94 -0.24
CA PHE A 96 6.23 11.09 1.13
C PHE A 96 5.78 9.93 2.02
N TYR A 97 6.34 9.86 3.23
CA TYR A 97 5.86 8.99 4.29
C TYR A 97 5.01 9.75 5.29
N ILE A 98 3.93 9.14 5.77
CA ILE A 98 3.28 9.57 7.01
C ILE A 98 3.98 8.83 8.15
N ASP A 99 4.77 9.57 8.94
CA ASP A 99 5.35 9.10 10.18
C ASP A 99 4.44 9.47 11.36
N SER A 100 4.17 8.52 12.24
CA SER A 100 3.32 8.73 13.41
C SER A 100 4.19 8.94 14.65
N HIS A 101 4.95 10.04 14.66
CA HIS A 101 5.82 10.39 15.79
C HIS A 101 5.01 10.44 17.10
N GLY A 102 5.51 9.78 18.15
CA GLY A 102 4.79 9.62 19.43
C GLY A 102 3.72 8.51 19.45
N ALA A 103 3.28 8.04 18.29
CA ALA A 103 2.29 6.97 18.13
C ALA A 103 2.66 6.06 16.95
N ARG A 104 3.85 5.45 16.97
CA ARG A 104 4.36 4.64 15.84
C ARG A 104 3.39 3.52 15.48
N LEU A 105 3.22 3.29 14.17
CA LEU A 105 2.63 2.04 13.68
C LEU A 105 3.60 0.90 14.00
N ARG A 106 3.06 -0.29 14.23
CA ARG A 106 3.85 -1.48 14.58
C ARG A 106 3.58 -2.64 13.65
N ARG A 107 2.31 -2.90 13.35
CA ARG A 107 1.90 -3.96 12.43
C ARG A 107 0.65 -3.52 11.65
N PRO A 108 0.79 -2.60 10.69
CA PRO A 108 -0.32 -2.22 9.82
C PRO A 108 -0.79 -3.43 9.01
N CYS A 109 -2.08 -3.74 8.99
CA CYS A 109 -2.57 -4.95 8.29
C CYS A 109 -3.89 -4.78 7.50
N GLY A 110 -4.55 -3.63 7.58
CA GLY A 110 -5.75 -3.36 6.81
C GLY A 110 -5.95 -1.86 6.67
N ILE A 111 -6.32 -1.41 5.47
CA ILE A 111 -6.48 0.02 5.18
C ILE A 111 -7.73 0.27 4.34
N CYS A 112 -8.42 1.37 4.65
CA CYS A 112 -9.56 1.87 3.89
C CYS A 112 -9.36 3.36 3.61
N VAL A 113 -9.65 3.79 2.39
CA VAL A 113 -9.59 5.20 2.00
C VAL A 113 -10.99 5.80 2.10
N GLY A 114 -11.08 6.94 2.77
CA GLY A 114 -12.32 7.70 2.90
C GLY A 114 -12.75 8.35 1.59
N SER A 115 -14.06 8.46 1.41
CA SER A 115 -14.72 9.16 0.30
C SER A 115 -15.67 10.23 0.85
N GLY A 116 -16.11 11.15 -0.02
CA GLY A 116 -17.05 12.21 0.36
C GLY A 116 -16.48 13.11 1.47
N THR A 117 -17.14 13.17 2.62
CA THR A 117 -16.68 13.99 3.77
C THR A 117 -15.36 13.52 4.38
N ARG A 118 -14.90 12.30 4.06
CA ARG A 118 -13.60 11.74 4.48
C ARG A 118 -12.57 11.69 3.34
N ALA A 119 -12.82 12.38 2.23
CA ALA A 119 -11.86 12.48 1.14
C ALA A 119 -10.50 13.00 1.63
N GLY A 120 -9.41 12.38 1.18
CA GLY A 120 -8.05 12.70 1.64
C GLY A 120 -7.66 12.09 2.99
N GLN A 121 -8.50 11.21 3.55
CA GLN A 121 -8.21 10.47 4.79
C GLN A 121 -8.16 8.97 4.55
N CYS A 122 -7.35 8.25 5.32
CA CYS A 122 -7.40 6.79 5.40
C CYS A 122 -7.55 6.32 6.84
N LEU A 123 -8.25 5.20 7.01
CA LEU A 123 -8.34 4.43 8.24
C LEU A 123 -7.41 3.23 8.12
N ILE A 124 -6.55 3.00 9.11
CA ILE A 124 -5.64 1.86 9.14
C ILE A 124 -5.75 1.10 10.45
N VAL A 125 -5.71 -0.24 10.34
CA VAL A 125 -5.60 -1.15 11.48
C VAL A 125 -4.12 -1.29 11.84
N ASP A 126 -3.75 -0.97 13.08
CA ASP A 126 -2.46 -1.32 13.67
C ASP A 126 -2.63 -2.50 14.62
N HIS A 127 -2.40 -3.71 14.11
CA HIS A 127 -2.70 -4.95 14.82
C HIS A 127 -1.95 -5.06 16.15
N ALA A 128 -0.68 -4.66 16.21
CA ALA A 128 0.09 -4.85 17.44
C ALA A 128 -0.34 -3.91 18.59
N SER A 129 -1.04 -2.83 18.29
CA SER A 129 -1.62 -1.93 19.30
C SER A 129 -3.14 -2.09 19.45
N ASN A 130 -3.76 -3.05 18.75
CA ASN A 130 -5.21 -3.28 18.73
C ASN A 130 -6.00 -1.97 18.49
N SER A 131 -5.55 -1.15 17.53
CA SER A 131 -6.16 0.15 17.26
C SER A 131 -6.48 0.38 15.79
N VAL A 132 -7.54 1.17 15.54
CA VAL A 132 -7.83 1.77 14.24
C VAL A 132 -7.44 3.24 14.32
N ARG A 133 -6.65 3.71 13.36
CA ARG A 133 -6.12 5.07 13.32
C ARG A 133 -6.50 5.75 12.02
N MET A 134 -6.78 7.04 12.09
CA MET A 134 -7.07 7.85 10.92
C MET A 134 -5.88 8.77 10.62
N TYR A 135 -5.49 8.84 9.35
CA TYR A 135 -4.46 9.75 8.87
C TYR A 135 -4.98 10.58 7.70
N LYS A 136 -4.57 11.84 7.62
CA LYS A 136 -4.74 12.69 6.43
C LYS A 136 -3.52 12.50 5.53
N PHE A 137 -3.74 12.34 4.23
CA PHE A 137 -2.68 12.21 3.23
C PHE A 137 -2.79 13.27 2.13
N LYS A 138 -3.71 14.23 2.30
CA LYS A 138 -3.92 15.40 1.46
C LYS A 138 -3.86 16.65 2.33
#